data_AF-A0A7V2WMX9-F1
#
_entry.id   AF-A0A7V2WMX9-F1
#
_cell.length_a   1.000
_cell.length_b   1.000
_cell.length_c   1.000
_cell.angle_alpha   90.00
_cell.angle_beta   90.00
_cell.angle_gamma   90.00
#
_symmetry.space_group_name_H-M   'P 1'
#
loop_
_entity.id
_entity.type
_entity.pdbx_description
1 polymer ?
#
loop_
_entity_poly.entity_id
_entity_poly.type
_entity_poly.pdbx_seq_one_letter_code
_entity_poly.pdbx_strand_id
1 'polypeptide(L)'
;LLEEGHCFRDQAIEFCTASGLSKFSTLGATSLATVSQMVAANFGLTLLPQMAVERETAHDPGLTTKPFKPPQPNRTIGLIWRKNTPRLNDFKALGKVIKSTSI
;
A
#
# COMPACT_ATOMS: atom_id res chain seq x y z
N LEU A 1 -1.22 -1.05 11.60
CA LEU A 1 -0.56 -0.75 10.30
C LEU A 1 0.37 -1.92 9.97
N LEU A 2 1.05 -1.91 8.81
CA LEU A 2 2.12 -2.89 8.56
C LEU A 2 3.25 -2.75 9.60
N GLU A 3 4.06 -3.79 9.81
CA GLU A 3 5.27 -3.73 10.65
C GLU A 3 6.39 -2.84 10.08
N GLU A 4 7.42 -2.57 10.88
CA GLU A 4 8.60 -1.80 10.45
C GLU A 4 9.37 -2.52 9.32
N GLY A 5 10.05 -1.75 8.48
CA GLY A 5 10.76 -2.26 7.30
C GLY A 5 9.92 -2.29 6.02
N HIS A 6 8.63 -2.00 6.09
CA HIS A 6 7.77 -1.81 4.92
C HIS A 6 7.70 -0.33 4.53
N CYS A 7 8.21 0.04 3.35
CA CYS A 7 8.16 1.42 2.85
C CYS A 7 6.75 2.06 2.88
N PHE A 8 5.69 1.26 2.75
CA PHE A 8 4.32 1.74 2.84
C PHE A 8 3.92 2.19 4.26
N ARG A 9 4.43 1.53 5.30
CA ARG A 9 4.20 1.95 6.70
C ARG A 9 4.76 3.35 6.91
N ASP A 10 6.01 3.56 6.50
CA ASP A 10 6.70 4.83 6.73
C ASP A 10 5.99 5.96 5.98
N GLN A 11 5.59 5.73 4.72
CA GLN A 11 4.78 6.66 3.93
C GLN A 11 3.43 6.98 4.60
N ALA A 12 2.75 5.95 5.13
CA ALA A 12 1.48 6.14 5.82
C ALA A 12 1.63 6.94 7.12
N ILE A 13 2.68 6.68 7.91
CA ILE A 13 2.98 7.42 9.14
C ILE A 13 3.34 8.87 8.81
N GLU A 14 4.20 9.11 7.82
CA GLU A 14 4.62 10.46 7.40
C GLU A 14 3.39 11.31 7.03
N PHE A 15 2.52 10.76 6.16
CA PHE A 15 1.30 11.44 5.73
C PHE A 15 0.32 11.71 6.89
N CYS A 16 0.07 10.71 7.74
CA CYS A 16 -0.83 10.86 8.88
C CYS A 16 -0.29 11.86 9.91
N THR A 17 1.01 11.84 10.17
CA THR A 17 1.66 12.75 11.12
C THR A 17 1.62 14.19 10.63
N ALA A 18 1.83 14.41 9.33
CA ALA A 18 1.64 15.72 8.71
C ALA A 18 0.19 16.25 8.85
N SER A 19 -0.78 15.35 9.00
CA SER A 19 -2.19 15.68 9.23
C SER A 19 -2.56 15.80 10.72
N GLY A 20 -1.58 15.73 11.64
CA GLY A 20 -1.77 15.88 13.09
C GLY A 20 -2.10 14.59 13.84
N LEU A 21 -2.07 13.42 13.19
CA LEU A 21 -2.22 12.13 13.88
C LEU A 21 -0.88 11.75 14.55
N SER A 22 -0.92 11.47 15.85
CA SER A 22 0.28 11.11 16.63
C SER A 22 0.20 9.73 17.28
N LYS A 23 -0.93 9.03 17.15
CA LYS A 23 -1.14 7.71 17.75
C LYS A 23 -1.35 6.67 16.66
N PHE A 24 -0.45 5.69 16.62
CA PHE A 24 -0.53 4.54 15.74
C PHE A 24 -0.55 3.27 16.58
N SER A 25 -1.27 2.25 16.13
CA SER A 25 -1.29 0.95 16.81
C SER A 25 0.11 0.33 16.82
N THR A 26 0.51 -0.19 17.97
CA THR A 26 1.73 -1.00 18.13
C THR A 26 1.55 -2.41 17.56
N LEU A 27 0.30 -2.87 17.39
CA LEU A 27 -0.01 -4.11 16.70
C LEU A 27 0.21 -3.88 15.19
N GLY A 28 1.33 -4.44 14.73
CA GLY A 28 1.71 -4.52 13.33
C GLY A 28 1.27 -5.85 12.70
N ALA A 29 1.21 -5.89 11.39
CA ALA A 29 1.14 -7.12 10.62
C ALA A 29 2.12 -7.08 9.44
N THR A 30 2.55 -8.24 8.96
CA THR A 30 3.54 -8.34 7.86
C THR A 30 2.92 -8.30 6.47
N SER A 31 1.58 -8.28 6.38
CA SER A 31 0.85 -8.24 5.11
C SER A 31 -0.41 -7.37 5.18
N LEU A 32 -0.82 -6.80 4.04
CA LEU A 32 -2.05 -6.02 3.94
C LEU A 32 -3.29 -6.87 4.25
N ALA A 33 -3.27 -8.15 3.86
CA ALA A 33 -4.34 -9.11 4.15
C ALA A 33 -4.54 -9.31 5.65
N THR A 34 -3.46 -9.49 6.41
CA THR A 34 -3.58 -9.61 7.87
C THR A 34 -4.10 -8.31 8.49
N VAL A 35 -3.63 -7.15 7.99
CA VAL A 35 -4.12 -5.85 8.46
C VAL A 35 -5.61 -5.65 8.16
N SER A 36 -6.11 -6.06 6.99
CA SER A 36 -7.54 -5.95 6.66
C SER A 36 -8.40 -6.85 7.54
N GLN A 37 -7.94 -8.07 7.83
CA GLN A 37 -8.62 -8.99 8.76
C GLN A 37 -8.67 -8.45 10.19
N MET A 38 -7.62 -7.76 10.66
CA MET A 38 -7.65 -7.10 11.96
C MET A 38 -8.70 -5.98 12.01
N VAL A 39 -8.84 -5.19 10.93
CA VAL A 39 -9.87 -4.15 10.84
C VAL A 39 -11.27 -4.79 10.84
N ALA A 40 -11.46 -5.88 10.08
CA ALA A 40 -12.71 -6.65 10.09
C ALA A 40 -13.05 -7.19 11.50
N ALA A 41 -12.04 -7.61 12.26
CA ALA A 41 -12.18 -8.03 13.65
C ALA A 41 -12.28 -6.87 14.66
N ASN A 42 -12.56 -5.64 14.19
CA ASN A 42 -12.74 -4.43 15.01
C ASN A 42 -11.51 -3.94 15.79
N PHE A 43 -10.29 -4.26 15.34
CA PHE A 43 -9.06 -3.73 15.96
C PHE A 43 -8.73 -2.27 15.55
N GLY A 44 -9.62 -1.60 14.80
CA GLY A 44 -9.49 -0.19 14.46
C GLY A 44 -9.64 0.07 12.96
N LEU A 45 -8.82 0.96 12.41
CA LEU A 45 -8.80 1.33 11.00
C LEU A 45 -7.38 1.26 10.44
N THR A 46 -7.26 1.25 9.10
CA THR A 46 -5.98 1.21 8.41
C THR A 46 -6.00 2.06 7.14
N LEU A 47 -4.81 2.32 6.60
CA LEU A 47 -4.64 2.86 5.25
C LEU A 47 -4.32 1.72 4.28
N LEU A 48 -4.95 1.76 3.11
CA LEU A 48 -4.69 0.84 2.01
C LEU A 48 -4.26 1.65 0.77
N PRO A 49 -3.26 1.17 0.00
CA PRO A 49 -3.02 1.72 -1.33
C PRO A 49 -4.20 1.36 -2.24
N GLN A 50 -4.55 2.27 -3.15
CA GLN A 50 -5.71 2.09 -4.04
C GLN A 50 -5.73 0.72 -4.75
N MET A 51 -4.57 0.27 -5.24
CA MET A 51 -4.42 -1.02 -5.94
C MET A 51 -4.77 -2.26 -5.11
N ALA A 52 -4.79 -2.14 -3.77
CA ALA A 52 -5.10 -3.24 -2.87
C ALA A 52 -6.56 -3.20 -2.39
N VAL A 53 -7.29 -2.10 -2.60
CA VAL A 53 -8.64 -1.92 -2.05
C VAL A 53 -9.56 -3.06 -2.48
N GLU A 54 -9.69 -3.32 -3.78
CA GLU A 54 -10.58 -4.36 -4.30
C GLU A 54 -10.26 -5.72 -3.68
N ARG A 55 -8.98 -6.12 -3.67
CA ARG A 55 -8.55 -7.43 -3.16
C ARG A 55 -8.78 -7.57 -1.65
N GLU A 56 -8.36 -6.56 -0.90
CA GLU A 56 -8.30 -6.65 0.57
C GLU A 56 -9.66 -6.42 1.24
N THR A 57 -10.65 -5.87 0.51
CA THR A 57 -12.02 -5.73 1.01
C THR A 57 -13.04 -6.66 0.35
N ALA A 58 -12.67 -7.41 -0.69
CA ALA A 58 -13.58 -8.31 -1.40
C ALA A 58 -14.23 -9.39 -0.50
N HIS A 59 -13.53 -9.82 0.56
CA HIS A 59 -13.92 -10.99 1.35
C HIS A 59 -14.77 -10.65 2.57
N ASP A 60 -14.89 -9.37 2.94
CA ASP A 60 -15.63 -8.96 4.12
C ASP A 60 -16.57 -7.78 3.81
N PRO A 61 -17.89 -7.99 3.76
CA PRO A 61 -18.87 -6.94 3.47
C PRO A 61 -18.98 -5.88 4.59
N GLY A 62 -18.41 -6.13 5.77
CA GLY A 62 -18.33 -5.17 6.87
C GLY A 62 -17.22 -4.13 6.67
N LEU A 63 -16.28 -4.37 5.74
CA LEU A 63 -15.23 -3.41 5.43
C LEU A 63 -15.74 -2.34 4.47
N THR A 64 -15.63 -1.08 4.88
CA THR A 64 -15.91 0.08 4.02
C THR A 64 -14.65 0.90 3.81
N THR A 65 -14.41 1.33 2.57
CA THR A 65 -13.28 2.21 2.23
C THR A 65 -13.76 3.64 1.98
N LYS A 66 -12.90 4.61 2.32
CA LYS A 66 -13.12 6.03 2.03
C LYS A 66 -11.87 6.65 1.42
N PRO A 67 -11.97 7.29 0.24
CA PRO A 67 -10.83 7.98 -0.35
C PRO A 67 -10.50 9.25 0.42
N PHE A 68 -9.23 9.68 0.35
CA PHE A 68 -8.81 10.97 0.87
C PHE A 68 -9.39 12.13 0.06
N LYS A 69 -9.62 13.26 0.74
CA LYS A 69 -9.91 14.54 0.07
C LYS A 69 -8.64 15.04 -0.65
N PRO A 70 -8.76 15.82 -1.73
CA PRO A 70 -7.61 16.45 -2.36
C PRO A 70 -6.83 17.37 -1.38
N PRO A 71 -5.49 17.41 -1.45
CA PRO A 71 -4.63 16.59 -2.30
C PRO A 71 -4.49 15.16 -1.75
N GLN A 72 -4.69 14.16 -2.61
CA GLN A 72 -4.54 12.76 -2.22
C GLN A 72 -3.07 12.36 -2.14
N PRO A 73 -2.68 11.52 -1.16
CA PRO A 73 -1.35 10.94 -1.13
C PRO A 73 -1.13 10.06 -2.36
N ASN A 74 0.02 10.22 -3.01
CA ASN A 74 0.42 9.38 -4.13
C ASN A 74 1.72 8.64 -3.78
N ARG A 75 1.97 7.54 -4.51
CA ARG A 75 3.24 6.83 -4.47
C ARG A 75 3.66 6.46 -5.88
N THR A 76 4.96 6.52 -6.15
CA THR A 76 5.53 6.08 -7.42
C THR A 76 6.08 4.67 -7.26
N ILE A 77 5.59 3.73 -8.07
CA ILE A 77 6.15 2.37 -8.14
C ILE A 77 7.23 2.35 -9.22
N GLY A 78 8.44 1.93 -8.85
CA GLY A 78 9.60 1.86 -9.74
C GLY A 78 10.05 0.42 -10.00
N LEU A 79 10.44 0.14 -11.24
CA LEU A 79 11.19 -1.06 -11.61
C LEU A 79 12.68 -0.71 -11.72
N ILE A 80 13.52 -1.36 -10.92
CA ILE A 80 14.96 -1.05 -10.81
C ILE A 80 15.78 -2.29 -11.17
N TRP A 81 16.88 -2.10 -11.88
CA TRP A 81 17.84 -3.15 -12.22
C TRP A 81 19.27 -2.63 -12.14
N ARG A 82 20.26 -3.55 -12.10
CA ARG A 82 21.68 -3.19 -12.12
C ARG A 82 22.07 -2.58 -13.47
N LYS A 83 22.88 -1.51 -13.45
CA LYS A 83 23.33 -0.78 -14.66
C LYS A 83 23.88 -1.69 -15.77
N ASN A 84 24.68 -2.70 -15.40
CA ASN A 84 25.36 -3.59 -16.35
C ASN A 84 24.65 -4.93 -16.56
N THR A 85 23.32 -4.99 -16.46
CA THR A 85 22.58 -6.23 -16.68
C THR A 85 22.54 -6.62 -18.16
N PRO A 86 22.80 -7.89 -18.53
CA PRO A 86 22.60 -8.36 -19.90
C PRO A 86 21.11 -8.48 -20.27
N ARG A 87 20.20 -8.44 -19.30
CA ARG A 87 18.75 -8.64 -19.47
C ARG A 87 17.95 -7.35 -19.62
N LEU A 88 18.58 -6.29 -20.13
CA LEU A 88 17.94 -4.96 -20.25
C LEU A 88 16.63 -5.01 -21.05
N ASN A 89 16.59 -5.81 -22.11
CA ASN A 89 15.41 -5.95 -22.95
C ASN A 89 14.25 -6.61 -22.21
N ASP A 90 14.52 -7.65 -21.41
CA ASP A 90 13.52 -8.31 -20.57
C ASP A 90 12.90 -7.33 -19.56
N PHE A 91 13.74 -6.55 -18.86
CA PHE A 91 13.24 -5.57 -17.89
C PHE A 91 12.41 -4.46 -18.54
N LYS A 92 12.83 -4.00 -19.73
CA LYS A 92 12.02 -3.04 -20.52
C LYS A 92 10.69 -3.65 -20.95
N ALA A 93 10.68 -4.90 -21.38
CA ALA A 93 9.44 -5.60 -21.75
C ALA A 93 8.52 -5.76 -20.54
N LEU A 94 9.06 -6.19 -19.39
CA LEU A 94 8.31 -6.28 -18.14
C LEU A 94 7.74 -4.92 -17.72
N GLY A 95 8.53 -3.85 -17.81
CA GLY A 95 8.07 -2.50 -17.51
C GLY A 95 6.92 -2.04 -18.41
N LYS A 96 6.90 -2.45 -19.69
CA LYS A 96 5.76 -2.19 -20.60
C LYS A 96 4.51 -2.93 -20.13
N VAL A 97 4.65 -4.22 -19.79
CA VAL A 97 3.52 -5.04 -19.30
C VAL A 97 2.94 -4.45 -18.01
N ILE A 98 3.79 -4.10 -17.04
CA ILE A 98 3.34 -3.50 -15.78
C ILE A 98 2.58 -2.19 -16.03
N LYS A 99 3.06 -1.34 -16.95
CA LYS A 99 2.38 -0.07 -17.29
C LYS A 99 1.09 -0.24 -18.10
N SER A 100 0.97 -1.31 -18.89
CA SER A 100 -0.24 -1.57 -19.66
C SER A 100 -1.38 -2.12 -18.81
N THR A 101 -1.06 -2.69 -17.65
CA THR A 101 -2.07 -3.09 -16.66
C THR A 101 -2.48 -1.85 -15.88
N SER A 102 -3.52 -1.17 -16.36
CA SER A 102 -4.17 -0.10 -15.59
C SER A 102 -4.67 -0.67 -14.27
N ILE A 103 -4.26 -0.02 -13.17
CA ILE A 103 -4.81 -0.19 -11.81
C ILE A 103 -5.47 1.12 -11.42
#